data_AF-A0A7J3V2A5-F1
#
_entry.id   AF-A0A7J3V2A5-F1
#
_cell.length_a   1.000
_cell.length_b   1.000
_cell.length_c   1.000
_cell.angle_alpha   90.00
_cell.angle_beta   90.00
_cell.angle_gamma   90.00
#
_symmetry.space_group_name_H-M   'P 1'
#
loop_
_entity.id
_entity.type
_entity.pdbx_description
1 polymer ?
#
loop_
_entity_poly.entity_id
_entity_poly.type
_entity_poly.pdbx_seq_one_letter_code
_entity_poly.pdbx_strand_id
1 'polypeptide(L)'
;MVRKARIRLTSTDYKKLEEVCQELKAIAEKTGVKMVGPVPLPTKRLRVPVLKSPCGEGTSTWDRWELRIHKRLIDIDAEERAMRRIMRIRVPEEVHVTIELI
;
A
#
# COMPACT_ATOMS: atom_id res chain seq x y z
N MET A 1 -10.04 3.42 -27.10
CA MET A 1 -10.49 2.75 -25.86
C MET A 1 -9.67 3.28 -24.72
N VAL A 2 -10.30 3.83 -23.69
CA VAL A 2 -9.60 4.26 -22.48
C VAL A 2 -9.34 3.00 -21.65
N ARG A 3 -8.12 2.48 -21.70
CA ARG A 3 -7.67 1.42 -20.79
C ARG A 3 -7.46 2.05 -19.41
N LYS A 4 -7.79 1.35 -18.34
CA LYS A 4 -7.58 1.84 -16.97
C LYS A 4 -6.49 1.00 -16.33
N ALA A 5 -5.55 1.63 -15.64
CA ALA A 5 -4.59 0.93 -14.82
C ALA A 5 -5.01 1.04 -13.36
N ARG A 6 -5.05 -0.09 -12.67
CA ARG A 6 -5.31 -0.19 -11.24
C ARG A 6 -4.00 -0.43 -10.51
N ILE A 7 -3.66 0.49 -9.63
CA ILE A 7 -2.44 0.48 -8.83
C ILE A 7 -2.83 0.13 -7.39
N ARG A 8 -2.35 -1.02 -6.93
CA ARG A 8 -2.51 -1.50 -5.55
C ARG A 8 -1.23 -1.24 -4.79
N LEU A 9 -1.30 -0.46 -3.73
CA LEU A 9 -0.17 -0.18 -2.83
C LEU A 9 -0.43 -0.86 -1.49
N THR A 10 0.57 -1.57 -0.99
CA THR A 10 0.50 -2.27 0.30
C THR A 10 1.77 -1.99 1.09
N SER A 11 1.66 -1.63 2.36
CA SER A 11 2.82 -1.44 3.24
C SER A 11 2.48 -1.69 4.70
N THR A 12 3.50 -2.00 5.51
CA THR A 12 3.41 -2.04 6.97
C THR A 12 3.54 -0.65 7.60
N ASP A 13 4.25 0.28 6.95
CA ASP A 13 4.38 1.67 7.39
C ASP A 13 3.42 2.58 6.62
N TYR A 14 2.52 3.24 7.35
CA TYR A 14 1.54 4.14 6.74
C TYR A 14 2.15 5.45 6.23
N LYS A 15 3.26 5.93 6.82
CA LYS A 15 3.85 7.23 6.45
C LYS A 15 4.48 7.16 5.07
N LYS A 16 5.34 6.17 4.86
CA LYS A 16 5.97 5.89 3.55
C LYS A 16 4.93 5.61 2.47
N LEU A 17 3.87 4.87 2.81
CA LEU A 17 2.77 4.61 1.89
C LEU A 17 2.08 5.91 1.44
N GLU A 18 1.84 6.83 2.37
CA GLU A 18 1.18 8.10 2.08
C GLU A 18 2.08 9.03 1.26
N GLU A 19 3.38 9.06 1.54
CA GLU A 19 4.39 9.79 0.72
C GLU A 19 4.36 9.32 -0.74
N VAL A 20 4.36 8.01 -0.98
CA VAL A 20 4.26 7.44 -2.34
C VAL A 20 2.92 7.78 -2.99
N CYS A 21 1.81 7.76 -2.24
CA CYS A 21 0.50 8.17 -2.75
C CYS A 21 0.48 9.64 -3.17
N GLN A 22 1.11 10.52 -2.40
CA GLN A 22 1.20 11.94 -2.71
C GLN A 22 2.07 12.20 -3.94
N GLU A 23 3.19 11.50 -4.08
CA GLU A 23 4.05 11.60 -5.26
C GLU A 23 3.31 11.12 -6.54
N LEU A 24 2.60 10.01 -6.45
CA LEU A 24 1.74 9.51 -7.55
C LEU A 24 0.67 10.52 -7.95
N LYS A 25 0.01 11.12 -6.96
CA LYS A 25 -1.01 12.17 -7.20
C LYS A 25 -0.39 13.38 -7.91
N ALA A 26 0.76 13.86 -7.45
CA ALA A 26 1.44 14.99 -8.08
C ALA A 26 1.86 14.69 -9.53
N ILE A 27 2.25 13.45 -9.83
CA ILE A 27 2.60 13.03 -11.20
C ILE A 27 1.36 12.95 -12.10
N ALA A 28 0.24 12.44 -11.58
CA ALA A 28 -1.03 12.40 -12.30
C ALA A 28 -1.51 13.82 -12.65
N GLU A 29 -1.48 14.74 -11.68
CA GLU A 29 -1.85 16.15 -11.87
C GLU A 29 -0.94 16.85 -12.91
N LYS A 30 0.39 16.65 -12.82
CA LYS A 30 1.35 17.20 -13.79
C LYS A 30 1.18 16.67 -15.21
N THR A 31 0.64 15.46 -15.36
CA THR A 31 0.44 14.84 -16.67
C THR A 31 -0.96 15.11 -17.22
N GLY A 32 -1.89 15.63 -16.40
CA GLY A 32 -3.26 15.93 -16.80
C GLY A 32 -4.14 14.69 -16.95
N VAL A 33 -3.73 13.56 -16.38
CA VAL A 33 -4.47 12.29 -16.48
C VAL A 33 -5.50 12.20 -15.36
N LYS A 34 -6.69 11.70 -15.71
CA LYS A 34 -7.74 11.45 -14.72
C LYS A 34 -7.31 10.31 -13.78
N MET A 35 -7.22 10.65 -12.51
CA MET A 35 -6.96 9.72 -11.42
C MET A 35 -8.17 9.66 -10.50
N VAL A 36 -8.66 8.46 -10.22
CA VAL A 36 -9.56 8.21 -9.10
C VAL A 36 -8.67 7.95 -7.90
N GLY A 37 -8.81 8.83 -6.90
CA GLY A 37 -7.82 9.06 -5.85
C GLY A 37 -7.42 7.84 -5.02
N PRO A 38 -6.44 8.00 -4.12
CA PRO A 38 -5.98 6.92 -3.27
C PRO A 38 -7.08 6.51 -2.30
N VAL A 39 -7.83 5.47 -2.66
CA VAL A 39 -8.89 4.90 -1.83
C VAL A 39 -8.22 4.09 -0.71
N PRO A 40 -8.42 4.48 0.57
CA PRO A 40 -7.93 3.71 1.70
C PRO A 40 -8.76 2.45 1.85
N LEU A 41 -8.14 1.30 1.59
CA LEU A 41 -8.76 0.02 1.89
C LEU A 41 -8.60 -0.32 3.38
N PRO A 42 -9.51 -1.12 3.96
CA PRO A 42 -9.39 -1.56 5.34
C PRO A 42 -8.02 -2.16 5.64
N THR A 43 -7.40 -1.68 6.73
CA THR A 43 -6.09 -2.17 7.18
C THR A 43 -6.25 -3.58 7.72
N LYS A 44 -5.51 -4.54 7.17
CA LYS A 44 -5.52 -5.92 7.66
C LYS A 44 -4.68 -5.99 8.93
N ARG A 45 -5.25 -6.51 10.02
CA ARG A 45 -4.56 -6.71 11.29
C ARG A 45 -4.29 -8.21 11.46
N LEU A 46 -3.03 -8.60 11.50
CA LEU A 46 -2.62 -9.96 11.82
C LEU A 46 -2.26 -10.00 13.30
N ARG A 47 -2.99 -10.80 14.08
CA ARG A 47 -2.80 -10.92 15.53
C ARG A 47 -2.18 -12.28 15.83
N VAL A 48 -1.06 -12.28 16.53
CA VAL A 48 -0.36 -13.51 16.94
C VAL A 48 -0.18 -13.47 18.46
N PRO A 49 -1.15 -14.00 19.22
CA PRO A 49 -0.99 -14.15 20.67
C PRO A 49 -0.02 -15.30 20.96
N VAL A 50 0.97 -15.06 21.80
CA VAL A 50 2.00 -16.04 22.19
C VAL A 50 2.07 -16.12 23.71
N LEU A 51 2.25 -17.32 24.25
CA LEU A 51 2.51 -17.49 25.68
C LEU A 51 3.92 -16.99 25.99
N LYS A 52 4.08 -16.17 27.03
CA LYS A 52 5.40 -15.66 27.43
C LYS A 52 6.31 -16.77 27.96
N SER A 53 5.73 -17.69 28.73
CA SER A 53 6.48 -18.75 29.40
C SER A 53 6.82 -19.88 28.41
N PRO A 54 8.09 -20.33 28.35
CA PRO A 54 8.47 -21.47 27.51
C PRO A 54 8.18 -22.82 28.16
N CYS A 55 8.19 -22.91 29.50
CA CYS A 55 8.13 -24.17 30.26
C CYS A 55 6.73 -24.52 30.80
N GLY A 56 5.70 -23.74 30.50
CA GLY A 56 4.31 -24.03 30.94
C GLY A 56 4.02 -23.85 32.43
N GLU A 57 5.05 -23.68 33.28
CA GLU A 57 4.90 -23.36 34.70
C GLU A 57 4.84 -21.83 34.96
N GLY A 58 4.23 -21.46 36.09
CA GLY A 58 4.02 -20.06 36.49
C GLY A 58 2.68 -19.47 36.03
N THR A 59 2.49 -18.16 36.20
CA THR A 59 1.26 -17.48 35.80
C THR A 59 1.17 -17.36 34.28
N SER A 60 0.05 -17.82 33.71
CA SER A 60 -0.22 -17.73 32.27
C SER A 60 -0.32 -16.29 31.78
N THR A 61 0.80 -15.75 31.32
CA THR A 61 0.91 -14.41 30.75
C THR A 61 1.08 -14.49 29.23
N TRP A 62 0.38 -13.61 28.51
CA TRP A 62 0.28 -13.65 27.05
C TRP A 62 0.81 -12.35 26.44
N ASP A 63 1.68 -12.47 25.45
CA ASP A 63 1.99 -11.37 24.55
C ASP A 63 1.03 -11.33 23.38
N ARG A 64 0.65 -10.13 22.97
CA ARG A 64 -0.30 -9.88 21.88
C ARG A 64 0.39 -9.10 20.78
N TRP A 65 1.11 -9.80 19.93
CA TRP A 65 1.76 -9.19 18.77
C TRP A 65 0.72 -8.87 17.69
N GLU A 66 0.85 -7.71 17.06
CA GLU A 66 0.00 -7.27 15.95
C GLU A 66 0.86 -6.72 14.82
N LEU A 67 0.65 -7.23 13.60
CA LEU A 67 1.16 -6.63 12.37
C LEU A 67 0.01 -5.97 11.62
N ARG A 68 0.18 -4.68 11.28
CA ARG A 68 -0.79 -3.90 10.52
C ARG A 68 -0.30 -3.77 9.08
N ILE A 69 -1.19 -4.08 8.13
CA ILE A 69 -0.93 -3.97 6.70
C ILE A 69 -1.92 -2.96 6.13
N HIS A 70 -1.40 -1.79 5.78
CA HIS A 70 -2.12 -0.71 5.17
C HIS A 70 -2.20 -0.91 3.66
N LYS A 71 -3.38 -0.62 3.10
CA LYS A 71 -3.66 -0.81 1.67
C LYS A 71 -4.24 0.46 1.08
N ARG A 72 -3.79 0.81 -0.13
CA ARG A 72 -4.33 1.90 -0.93
C ARG A 72 -4.59 1.39 -2.34
N LEU A 73 -5.64 1.91 -2.94
CA LEU A 73 -6.04 1.61 -4.31
C LEU A 73 -6.12 2.92 -5.08
N ILE A 74 -5.46 2.99 -6.22
CA ILE A 74 -5.52 4.14 -7.14
C ILE A 74 -5.89 3.60 -8.51
N ASP A 75 -6.91 4.18 -9.13
CA ASP A 75 -7.24 3.87 -10.53
C ASP A 75 -6.86 5.09 -11.39
N ILE A 76 -6.11 4.85 -12.47
CA ILE A 76 -5.65 5.90 -13.39
C ILE A 76 -5.97 5.52 -14.83
N ASP A 77 -6.29 6.49 -15.68
CA ASP A 77 -6.39 6.24 -17.11
C ASP A 77 -5.01 5.88 -17.69
N ALA A 78 -4.92 4.79 -18.44
CA ALA A 78 -3.67 4.21 -18.94
C ALA A 78 -3.20 4.93 -20.21
N GLU A 79 -2.77 6.18 -20.05
CA GLU A 79 -2.00 6.90 -21.07
C GLU A 79 -0.53 6.47 -21.02
N GLU A 80 0.06 6.12 -22.16
CA GLU A 80 1.41 5.57 -22.23
C GLU A 80 2.48 6.52 -21.66
N ARG A 81 2.28 7.84 -21.85
CA ARG A 81 3.15 8.88 -21.30
C ARG A 81 3.12 8.91 -19.76
N ALA A 82 1.95 8.73 -19.16
CA ALA A 82 1.79 8.71 -17.71
C ALA A 82 2.37 7.44 -17.11
N MET A 83 2.11 6.27 -17.71
CA MET A 83 2.63 4.99 -17.24
C MET A 83 4.16 4.97 -17.16
N ARG A 84 4.86 5.50 -18.18
CA ARG A 84 6.33 5.61 -18.16
C ARG A 84 6.86 6.51 -17.04
N ARG A 85 6.11 7.53 -16.63
CA ARG A 85 6.50 8.41 -15.51
C ARG A 85 6.26 7.73 -14.16
N ILE A 86 5.14 7.02 -14.02
CA ILE A 86 4.79 6.29 -12.81
C ILE A 86 5.82 5.19 -12.51
N MET A 87 6.27 4.46 -13.54
CA MET A 87 7.30 3.42 -13.39
C MET A 87 8.67 3.96 -12.97
N ARG A 88 8.92 5.28 -13.06
CA ARG A 88 10.19 5.91 -12.67
C ARG A 88 10.22 6.39 -11.22
N ILE A 89 9.12 6.26 -10.49
CA ILE A 89 9.05 6.67 -9.09
C ILE A 89 10.00 5.82 -8.26
N ARG A 90 10.65 6.45 -7.28
CA ARG A 90 11.49 5.76 -6.30
C ARG A 90 10.59 5.19 -5.21
N VAL A 91 10.27 3.91 -5.33
CA VAL A 91 9.46 3.20 -4.33
C VAL A 91 10.38 2.74 -3.19
N PRO A 92 10.11 3.11 -1.92
CA PRO A 92 10.81 2.55 -0.77
C PRO A 92 10.59 1.04 -0.66
N GLU A 93 11.58 0.30 -0.14
CA GLU A 93 11.53 -1.18 -0.05
C GLU A 93 10.33 -1.69 0.76
N GLU A 94 9.83 -0.90 1.72
CA GLU A 94 8.69 -1.28 2.57
C GLU A 94 7.32 -1.11 1.88
N VAL A 95 7.29 -0.52 0.68
CA VAL A 95 6.05 -0.30 -0.07
C VAL A 95 6.00 -1.26 -1.25
N HIS A 96 4.98 -2.12 -1.25
CA HIS A 96 4.74 -3.06 -2.34
C HIS A 96 3.71 -2.49 -3.30
N VAL A 97 4.09 -2.40 -4.57
CA VAL A 97 3.26 -1.84 -5.65
C VAL A 97 2.90 -2.95 -6.63
N THR A 98 1.63 -3.08 -6.96
CA THR A 98 1.13 -3.98 -7.99
C THR A 98 0.30 -3.17 -8.98
N ILE A 99 0.59 -3.32 -10.28
CA ILE A 99 -0.10 -2.60 -11.34
C ILE A 99 -0.83 -3.63 -12.21
N GLU A 100 -2.12 -3.43 -12.41
CA GLU A 100 -2.97 -4.27 -13.25
C GLU A 100 -3.63 -3.40 -14.33
N LEU A 101 -3.59 -3.86 -15.58
CA LEU A 101 -4.27 -3.21 -16.71
C LEU A 101 -5.69 -3.80 -16.84
N ILE A 102 -6.69 -2.93 -16.93
CA ILE A 102 -8.12 -3.23 -17.04
C ILE A 102 -8.70 -2.58 -18.29
#